data_AF-A0A3G2ILS2-F1
#
_entry.id   AF-A0A3G2ILS2-F1
#
_cell.length_a   1.000
_cell.length_b   1.000
_cell.length_c   1.000
_cell.angle_alpha   90.00
_cell.angle_beta   90.00
_cell.angle_gamma   90.00
#
_symmetry.space_group_name_H-M   'P 1'
#
loop_
_entity.id
_entity.type
_entity.pdbx_description
1 polymer ?
#
loop_
_entity_poly.entity_id
_entity_poly.type
_entity_poly.pdbx_seq_one_letter_code
_entity_poly.pdbx_strand_id
1 'polypeptide(L)'
;MAHKKLTAAEEKRLADAFVAQALAMGLKGNKKLPKDIKAQVRTRVLSAIEDERRVTQAQEARRQEYETATHKPPVSINTHWYY
;
A
#
# COMPACT_ATOMS: atom_id res chain seq x y z
N MET A 1 -5.39 5.92 20.28
CA MET A 1 -5.18 5.67 18.85
C MET A 1 -4.28 6.76 18.30
N ALA A 2 -3.01 6.47 18.04
CA ALA A 2 -2.08 7.47 17.52
C ALA A 2 -2.56 7.95 16.15
N HIS A 3 -2.79 9.26 16.01
CA HIS A 3 -3.06 9.90 14.72
C HIS A 3 -1.79 9.82 13.86
N LYS A 4 -1.58 8.69 13.16
CA LYS A 4 -0.59 8.64 12.09
C LYS A 4 -0.92 9.75 11.11
N LYS A 5 0.02 10.66 10.89
CA LYS A 5 -0.12 11.73 9.90
C LYS A 5 -0.24 11.07 8.53
N LEU A 6 -1.38 11.28 7.89
CA LEU A 6 -1.58 10.92 6.49
C LEU A 6 -0.72 11.84 5.64
N THR A 7 -0.11 11.29 4.60
CA THR A 7 0.53 12.10 3.56
C THR A 7 -0.55 12.81 2.72
N ALA A 8 -0.19 13.89 2.01
CA ALA A 8 -1.15 14.60 1.16
C ALA A 8 -1.83 13.69 0.11
N ALA A 9 -1.12 12.68 -0.38
CA ALA A 9 -1.68 11.67 -1.29
C ALA A 9 -2.73 10.78 -0.61
N GLU A 10 -2.50 10.38 0.64
CA GLU A 10 -3.42 9.57 1.44
C GLU A 10 -4.64 10.38 1.88
N GLU A 11 -4.46 11.66 2.20
CA GLU A 11 -5.58 12.58 2.47
C GLU A 11 -6.45 12.76 1.22
N LYS A 12 -5.84 12.90 0.04
CA LYS A 12 -6.58 12.94 -1.24
C LYS A 12 -7.37 11.65 -1.46
N ARG A 13 -6.77 10.47 -1.28
CA ARG A 13 -7.48 9.19 -1.40
C ARG A 13 -8.65 9.08 -0.42
N LEU A 14 -8.48 9.56 0.81
CA LEU A 14 -9.56 9.59 1.79
C LEU A 14 -10.70 10.54 1.37
N ALA A 15 -10.38 11.71 0.83
CA ALA A 15 -11.37 12.65 0.30
C ALA A 15 -12.12 12.06 -0.91
N ASP A 16 -11.40 11.46 -1.85
CA ASP A 16 -11.96 10.81 -3.04
C ASP A 16 -12.90 9.66 -2.64
N ALA A 17 -12.52 8.86 -1.64
CA ALA A 17 -13.37 7.79 -1.11
C ALA A 17 -14.66 8.32 -0.46
N PHE A 18 -14.61 9.46 0.22
CA PHE A 18 -15.83 10.11 0.71
C PHE A 18 -16.72 10.57 -0.45
N VAL A 19 -16.16 11.22 -1.46
CA VAL A 19 -16.92 11.66 -2.64
C VAL A 19 -17.56 10.46 -3.35
N ALA A 20 -16.81 9.39 -3.59
CA ALA A 20 -17.31 8.16 -4.19
C ALA A 20 -18.45 7.53 -3.38
N GLN A 21 -18.32 7.49 -2.05
CA GLN A 21 -19.38 6.97 -1.20
C GLN A 21 -20.63 7.87 -1.21
N ALA A 22 -20.45 9.19 -1.23
CA ALA A 22 -21.58 10.13 -1.31
C ALA A 22 -22.34 9.97 -2.64
N LEU A 23 -21.61 9.80 -3.74
CA LEU A 23 -22.17 9.52 -5.06
C LEU A 23 -22.91 8.18 -5.08
N ALA A 24 -22.33 7.12 -4.50
CA ALA A 24 -22.95 5.79 -4.42
C ALA A 24 -24.26 5.80 -3.61
N MET A 25 -24.34 6.65 -2.58
CA MET A 25 -25.56 6.86 -1.80
C MET A 25 -26.58 7.79 -2.49
N GLY A 26 -26.25 8.34 -3.67
CA GLY A 26 -27.11 9.29 -4.37
C GLY A 26 -27.29 10.61 -3.61
N LEU A 27 -26.35 10.97 -2.71
CA LEU A 27 -26.39 12.25 -2.01
C LEU A 27 -26.10 13.36 -3.01
N LYS A 28 -27.16 14.03 -3.48
CA LYS A 28 -27.08 15.19 -4.37
C LYS A 28 -27.06 16.49 -3.57
N GLY A 29 -26.19 17.43 -3.95
CA GLY A 29 -26.01 18.74 -3.31
C GLY A 29 -25.15 18.67 -2.04
N ASN A 30 -25.02 19.80 -1.32
CA ASN A 30 -24.21 20.04 -0.08
C ASN A 30 -24.45 19.08 1.11
N LYS A 31 -25.11 17.94 0.89
CA LYS A 31 -25.31 16.88 1.86
C LYS A 31 -24.00 16.15 2.14
N LYS A 32 -23.51 16.33 3.36
CA LYS A 32 -22.36 15.60 3.90
C LYS A 32 -22.75 14.15 4.15
N LEU A 33 -21.77 13.24 4.10
CA LEU A 33 -21.99 11.85 4.54
C LEU A 33 -22.47 11.82 5.99
N PRO A 34 -23.40 10.90 6.32
CA PRO A 34 -23.72 10.59 7.71
C PRO A 34 -22.45 10.25 8.50
N LYS A 35 -22.40 10.65 9.77
CA LYS A 35 -21.21 10.48 10.62
C LYS A 35 -20.74 9.03 10.69
N ASP A 36 -21.67 8.08 10.77
CA ASP A 36 -21.36 6.65 10.87
C ASP A 36 -20.74 6.12 9.58
N ILE A 37 -21.30 6.49 8.42
CA ILE A 37 -20.74 6.12 7.11
C ILE A 37 -19.38 6.77 6.91
N LYS A 38 -19.21 8.03 7.33
CA LYS A 38 -17.91 8.71 7.29
C LYS A 38 -16.87 7.99 8.14
N ALA A 39 -17.25 7.50 9.34
CA ALA A 39 -16.36 6.71 10.18
C ALA A 39 -15.98 5.38 9.52
N GLN A 40 -16.95 4.66 8.94
CA GLN A 40 -16.71 3.40 8.22
C GLN A 40 -15.77 3.58 7.02
N VAL A 41 -16.05 4.57 6.16
CA VAL A 41 -15.19 4.87 5.00
C VAL A 41 -13.78 5.22 5.46
N ARG A 42 -13.64 6.03 6.51
CA ARG A 42 -12.33 6.38 7.07
C ARG A 42 -11.57 5.14 7.54
N THR A 43 -12.20 4.28 8.34
CA THR A 43 -11.55 3.06 8.83
C THR A 43 -11.12 2.15 7.68
N ARG A 44 -11.98 1.98 6.66
CA ARG A 44 -11.69 1.14 5.50
C ARG A 44 -10.50 1.67 4.69
N VAL A 45 -10.46 2.98 4.41
CA VAL A 45 -9.37 3.61 3.66
C VAL A 45 -8.06 3.55 4.44
N LEU A 46 -8.10 3.81 5.76
CA LEU A 46 -6.91 3.71 6.60
C LEU A 46 -6.36 2.29 6.65
N SER A 47 -7.22 1.28 6.78
CA SER A 47 -6.79 -0.12 6.72
C SER A 47 -6.15 -0.45 5.38
N ALA A 48 -6.77 -0.05 4.27
CA ALA A 48 -6.23 -0.30 2.93
C ALA A 48 -4.86 0.35 2.72
N ILE A 49 -4.65 1.57 3.23
CA ILE A 49 -3.35 2.24 3.18
C ILE A 49 -2.30 1.48 3.99
N GLU A 50 -2.65 1.00 5.19
CA GLU A 50 -1.73 0.21 6.01
C GLU A 50 -1.39 -1.13 5.36
N ASP A 51 -2.36 -1.79 4.73
CA ASP A 51 -2.16 -3.04 4.00
C ASP A 51 -1.30 -2.83 2.76
N GLU A 52 -1.55 -1.78 1.97
CA GLU A 52 -0.69 -1.41 0.83
C GLU A 52 0.76 -1.17 1.27
N ARG A 53 0.98 -0.45 2.38
CA ARG A 53 2.33 -0.23 2.92
C ARG A 53 3.01 -1.55 3.29
N ARG A 54 2.28 -2.51 3.88
CA ARG A 54 2.82 -3.84 4.21
C ARG A 54 3.15 -4.65 2.96
N VAL A 55 2.29 -4.61 1.94
CA VAL A 55 2.52 -5.31 0.68
C VAL A 55 3.74 -4.74 -0.04
N THR A 56 3.88 -3.42 -0.11
CA THR A 56 5.05 -2.78 -0.73
C THR A 56 6.33 -3.14 0.01
N GLN A 57 6.34 -3.09 1.35
CA GLN A 57 7.50 -3.52 2.14
C GLN A 57 7.85 -4.99 1.93
N ALA A 58 6.85 -5.87 1.86
CA ALA A 58 7.08 -7.29 1.59
C ALA A 58 7.61 -7.54 0.16
N GLN A 59 7.16 -6.77 -0.83
CA GLN A 59 7.68 -6.84 -2.20
C GLN A 59 9.12 -6.31 -2.30
N GLU A 60 9.43 -5.21 -1.62
CA GLU A 60 10.80 -4.66 -1.58
C GLU A 60 11.76 -5.62 -0.86
N ALA A 61 11.34 -6.22 0.26
CA ALA A 61 12.13 -7.24 0.95
C ALA A 61 12.40 -8.45 0.05
N ARG A 62 11.38 -8.96 -0.65
CA ARG A 62 11.57 -10.03 -1.64
C ARG A 62 12.51 -9.63 -2.76
N ARG A 63 12.39 -8.40 -3.28
CA ARG A 63 13.28 -7.91 -4.35
C ARG A 63 14.73 -7.82 -3.88
N GLN A 64 14.97 -7.37 -2.66
CA GLN A 64 16.31 -7.35 -2.06
C GLN A 64 16.87 -8.76 -1.86
N GLU A 65 16.04 -9.73 -1.46
CA GLU A 65 16.43 -11.15 -1.37
C GLU A 65 16.83 -11.72 -2.74
N TYR A 66 16.06 -11.42 -3.80
CA TYR A 66 16.42 -11.82 -5.17
C TYR A 66 17.71 -11.15 -5.64
N GLU A 67 17.87 -9.84 -5.42
CA GLU A 67 19.04 -9.07 -5.86
C GLU A 67 20.33 -9.50 -5.13
N THR A 68 20.24 -9.78 -3.83
CA THR A 68 21.34 -10.34 -3.02
C THR A 68 21.65 -11.80 -3.39
N ALA A 69 20.65 -12.60 -3.78
CA ALA A 69 20.87 -13.96 -4.30
C ALA A 69 21.57 -13.95 -5.68
N THR A 70 21.29 -12.98 -6.54
CA THR A 70 21.97 -12.83 -7.84
C THR A 70 23.39 -12.26 -7.75
N HIS A 71 23.78 -11.60 -6.65
CA HIS A 71 25.15 -11.09 -6.47
C HIS A 71 26.12 -12.11 -5.86
N LYS A 72 25.71 -13.36 -5.63
CA LYS A 72 26.66 -14.44 -5.42
C LYS A 72 27.13 -14.90 -6.80
N PRO A 73 28.34 -14.54 -7.27
CA PRO A 73 28.82 -15.05 -8.55
C PRO A 73 28.76 -16.58 -8.50
N PRO A 74 28.36 -17.26 -9.61
CA PRO A 74 28.46 -18.70 -9.66
C PRO A 74 29.91 -19.04 -9.32
N VAL A 75 30.06 -19.87 -8.29
CA VAL A 75 31.35 -20.40 -7.86
C VAL A 75 32.04 -20.91 -9.12
N SER A 76 33.13 -20.25 -9.54
CA SER A 76 33.96 -20.71 -10.65
C SER A 76 34.47 -22.10 -10.30
N ILE A 77 33.74 -23.12 -10.73
CA ILE A 77 34.19 -24.50 -10.76
C ILE A 77 35.24 -24.58 -11.85
N ASN A 78 36.47 -24.19 -11.50
CA ASN A 78 37.63 -24.33 -12.35
C ASN A 78 37.94 -25.84 -12.44
N THR A 79 37.27 -26.51 -13.37
CA THR A 79 37.48 -27.92 -13.67
C THR A 79 38.72 -28.02 -14.53
N HIS A 80 39.89 -28.02 -13.90
CA HIS A 80 41.14 -28.39 -14.55
C HIS A 80 41.27 -29.91 -14.56
N TRP A 81 40.78 -30.52 -15.64
CA TRP A 81 41.09 -31.90 -16.00
C TRP A 81 42.02 -31.90 -17.21
N TYR A 82 43.07 -32.72 -17.10
CA TYR A 82 44.02 -33.18 -18.15
C TYR A 82 45.05 -32.18 -18.70
N TYR A 83 46.31 -32.35 -18.30
CA TYR A 83 47.31 -33.10 -19.09
C TYR A 83 48.42 -33.65 -18.20
#